data_AF-A0A3R6RMD5-F1
#
_entry.id   AF-A0A3R6RMD5-F1
#
_cell.length_a   1.000
_cell.length_b   1.000
_cell.length_c   1.000
_cell.angle_alpha   90.00
_cell.angle_beta   90.00
_cell.angle_gamma   90.00
#
_symmetry.space_group_name_H-M   'P 1'
#
loop_
_entity.id
_entity.type
_entity.pdbx_description
1 polymer ?
#
loop_
_entity_poly.entity_id
_entity_poly.type
_entity_poly.pdbx_seq_one_letter_code
_entity_poly.pdbx_strand_id
1 'polypeptide(L)'
;MQYEIVLTTAEDIVSVVDAALAGKDICDIQYISEFADISEQQAQNAIKMAVDMELLYFDSASQSYKSDSLLSHLLVSARNDLQKATIMRFILEQYKPFKTFKDRYIFTQSIDLACKQLKALHGMTTTYRDIKNTITNIATYAKAMISDGANQFVLNDDQVTYLEILDVVLKSKANDDNALKTLLGESVYNYIDADKVYMPLSDAFSKVQNELTEAKTIILYSGNAFESFLQQIADDHNVSLVGKNGILQKSSTLGSVLSKKHRGMIDYIGQVRNAADHGADVDEGGKIWEVSEETARVYPTIVATVIKDIVLRANGTIYV
;
A
#
# COMPACT_ATOMS: atom_id res chain seq x y z
N MET A 1 19.53 -10.22 -13.44
CA MET A 1 18.16 -10.64 -13.09
C MET A 1 17.56 -11.32 -14.31
N GLN A 2 17.01 -12.51 -14.16
CA GLN A 2 16.27 -13.18 -15.24
C GLN A 2 14.80 -12.79 -15.06
N TYR A 3 14.24 -12.08 -16.04
CA TYR A 3 12.83 -11.67 -15.99
C TYR A 3 11.92 -12.84 -16.36
N GLU A 4 10.76 -12.93 -15.72
CA GLU A 4 9.79 -13.97 -16.01
C GLU A 4 8.36 -13.42 -15.90
N ILE A 5 7.71 -13.18 -17.04
CA ILE A 5 6.31 -12.76 -17.07
C ILE A 5 5.41 -13.97 -16.87
N VAL A 6 4.72 -14.02 -15.73
CA VAL A 6 3.78 -15.09 -15.35
C VAL A 6 2.32 -14.64 -15.48
N LEU A 7 1.39 -15.60 -15.56
CA LEU A 7 -0.04 -15.32 -15.71
C LEU A 7 -0.61 -14.65 -14.45
N THR A 8 -0.93 -13.37 -14.56
CA THR A 8 -1.62 -12.55 -13.55
C THR A 8 -2.25 -11.31 -14.20
N THR A 9 -2.96 -10.51 -13.40
CA THR A 9 -3.61 -9.25 -13.79
C THR A 9 -2.95 -8.04 -13.11
N ALA A 10 -3.20 -6.83 -13.62
CA ALA A 10 -2.76 -5.60 -12.95
C ALA A 10 -3.44 -5.41 -11.59
N GLU A 11 -4.72 -5.77 -11.49
CA GLU A 11 -5.49 -5.70 -10.25
C GLU A 11 -4.88 -6.60 -9.17
N ASP A 12 -4.53 -7.86 -9.51
CA ASP A 12 -3.88 -8.77 -8.58
C ASP A 12 -2.52 -8.20 -8.11
N ILE A 13 -1.73 -7.62 -9.02
CA ILE A 13 -0.45 -6.96 -8.69
C ILE A 13 -0.68 -5.81 -7.70
N VAL A 14 -1.67 -4.95 -7.94
CA VAL A 14 -2.00 -3.85 -7.03
C VAL A 14 -2.42 -4.39 -5.66
N SER A 15 -3.27 -5.41 -5.62
CA SER A 15 -3.77 -5.98 -4.37
C SER A 15 -2.68 -6.63 -3.52
N VAL A 16 -1.73 -7.37 -4.13
CA VAL A 16 -0.61 -7.95 -3.36
C VAL A 16 0.38 -6.90 -2.88
N VAL A 17 0.55 -5.79 -3.62
CA VAL A 17 1.35 -4.64 -3.16
C VAL A 17 0.67 -3.96 -1.97
N ASP A 18 -0.66 -3.77 -2.02
CA ASP A 18 -1.42 -3.22 -0.89
C ASP A 18 -1.34 -4.13 0.34
N ALA A 19 -1.46 -5.44 0.16
CA ALA A 19 -1.28 -6.42 1.23
C ALA A 19 0.11 -6.30 1.89
N ALA A 20 1.16 -6.20 1.08
CA ALA A 20 2.53 -6.09 1.58
C ALA A 20 2.79 -4.79 2.34
N LEU A 21 2.19 -3.68 1.91
CA LEU A 21 2.29 -2.38 2.60
C LEU A 21 1.41 -2.32 3.86
N ALA A 22 0.28 -3.03 3.87
CA ALA A 22 -0.62 -3.12 5.01
C ALA A 22 -0.18 -4.16 6.07
N GLY A 23 0.73 -5.06 5.73
CA GLY A 23 1.26 -6.08 6.64
C GLY A 23 2.12 -5.49 7.77
N LYS A 24 2.02 -6.05 9.00
CA LYS A 24 2.79 -5.60 10.18
C LYS A 24 4.03 -6.44 10.46
N ASP A 25 3.84 -7.75 10.63
CA ASP A 25 4.82 -8.64 11.25
C ASP A 25 5.28 -9.74 10.28
N ILE A 26 4.37 -10.63 9.89
CA ILE A 26 4.60 -11.67 8.89
C ILE A 26 3.71 -11.35 7.70
N CYS A 27 4.33 -11.00 6.59
CA CYS A 27 3.65 -10.80 5.32
C CYS A 27 4.10 -11.89 4.35
N ASP A 28 3.59 -13.09 4.57
CA ASP A 28 3.84 -14.25 3.73
C ASP A 28 2.76 -14.42 2.65
N ILE A 29 2.89 -15.45 1.82
CA ILE A 29 1.95 -15.73 0.73
C ILE A 29 0.55 -15.99 1.27
N GLN A 30 0.42 -16.65 2.42
CA GLN A 30 -0.88 -16.98 3.00
C GLN A 30 -1.59 -15.69 3.39
N TYR A 31 -0.95 -14.83 4.18
CA TYR A 31 -1.50 -13.53 4.55
C TYR A 31 -1.87 -12.70 3.32
N ILE A 32 -0.97 -12.62 2.32
CA ILE A 32 -1.23 -11.82 1.11
C ILE A 32 -2.43 -12.38 0.34
N SER A 33 -2.57 -13.70 0.23
CA SER A 33 -3.69 -14.34 -0.47
C SER A 33 -5.03 -14.09 0.24
N GLU A 34 -5.05 -14.18 1.57
CA GLU A 34 -6.23 -13.88 2.39
C GLU A 34 -6.61 -12.39 2.31
N PHE A 35 -5.61 -11.49 2.37
CA PHE A 35 -5.84 -10.05 2.27
C PHE A 35 -6.37 -9.63 0.91
N ALA A 36 -5.77 -10.15 -0.16
CA ALA A 36 -6.12 -9.80 -1.53
C ALA A 36 -7.37 -10.56 -2.05
N ASP A 37 -7.93 -11.46 -1.25
CA ASP A 37 -9.06 -12.34 -1.61
C ASP A 37 -8.84 -13.11 -2.92
N ILE A 38 -7.65 -13.72 -3.05
CA ILE A 38 -7.25 -14.52 -4.21
C ILE A 38 -6.60 -15.83 -3.76
N SER A 39 -6.52 -16.82 -4.66
CA SER A 39 -5.81 -18.06 -4.33
C SER A 39 -4.31 -17.83 -4.11
N GLU A 40 -3.66 -18.67 -3.29
CA GLU A 40 -2.20 -18.62 -3.09
C GLU A 40 -1.41 -18.67 -4.42
N GLN A 41 -1.89 -19.42 -5.40
CA GLN A 41 -1.24 -19.50 -6.71
C GLN A 41 -1.33 -18.18 -7.49
N GLN A 42 -2.45 -17.47 -7.40
CA GLN A 42 -2.59 -16.13 -7.98
C GLN A 42 -1.71 -15.13 -7.24
N ALA A 43 -1.71 -15.17 -5.91
CA ALA A 43 -0.85 -14.33 -5.08
C ALA A 43 0.63 -14.55 -5.42
N GLN A 44 1.10 -15.80 -5.55
CA GLN A 44 2.47 -16.11 -5.97
C GLN A 44 2.83 -15.50 -7.32
N ASN A 45 1.93 -15.59 -8.31
CA ASN A 45 2.18 -15.02 -9.64
C ASN A 45 2.22 -13.49 -9.61
N ALA A 46 1.27 -12.87 -8.90
CA ALA A 46 1.19 -11.42 -8.75
C ALA A 46 2.41 -10.87 -7.98
N ILE A 47 2.81 -11.51 -6.88
CA ILE A 47 4.00 -11.16 -6.11
C ILE A 47 5.24 -11.26 -6.99
N LYS A 48 5.37 -12.33 -7.78
CA LYS A 48 6.51 -12.48 -8.69
C LYS A 48 6.58 -11.33 -9.69
N MET A 49 5.45 -10.93 -10.27
CA MET A 49 5.39 -9.76 -11.15
C MET A 49 5.71 -8.46 -10.41
N ALA A 50 5.19 -8.28 -9.20
CA ALA A 50 5.48 -7.10 -8.37
C ALA A 50 6.97 -6.99 -8.02
N VAL A 51 7.64 -8.11 -7.74
CA VAL A 51 9.09 -8.16 -7.52
C VAL A 51 9.87 -7.85 -8.80
N ASP A 52 9.49 -8.44 -9.93
CA ASP A 52 10.13 -8.16 -11.24
C ASP A 52 9.93 -6.69 -11.69
N MET A 53 8.87 -6.04 -11.21
CA MET A 53 8.58 -4.60 -11.42
C MET A 53 9.17 -3.70 -10.32
N GLU A 54 9.97 -4.23 -9.41
CA GLU A 54 10.62 -3.47 -8.31
C GLU A 54 9.62 -2.76 -7.38
N LEU A 55 8.42 -3.32 -7.25
CA LEU A 55 7.40 -2.87 -6.30
C LEU A 55 7.54 -3.55 -4.94
N LEU A 56 7.96 -4.81 -4.92
CA LEU A 56 8.16 -5.60 -3.71
C LEU A 56 9.55 -6.24 -3.69
N TYR A 57 10.00 -6.60 -2.49
CA TYR A 57 11.13 -7.49 -2.27
C TYR A 57 10.82 -8.48 -1.14
N PHE A 58 11.52 -9.60 -1.12
CA PHE A 58 11.44 -10.56 -0.02
C PHE A 58 12.56 -10.31 0.99
N ASP A 59 12.21 -9.95 2.22
CA ASP A 59 13.14 -9.81 3.33
C ASP A 59 13.37 -11.17 3.99
N SER A 60 14.55 -11.74 3.76
CA SER A 60 14.95 -13.01 4.36
C SER A 60 15.07 -12.97 5.89
N ALA A 61 15.32 -11.80 6.49
CA ALA A 61 15.48 -11.70 7.93
C ALA A 61 14.13 -11.83 8.66
N SER A 62 13.08 -11.19 8.13
CA SER A 62 11.72 -11.29 8.69
C SER A 62 10.85 -12.34 7.99
N GLN A 63 11.36 -13.04 6.97
CA GLN A 63 10.60 -13.99 6.14
C GLN A 63 9.30 -13.37 5.61
N SER A 64 9.37 -12.14 5.08
CA SER A 64 8.18 -11.40 4.65
C SER A 64 8.43 -10.61 3.38
N TYR A 65 7.38 -10.41 2.59
CA TYR A 65 7.38 -9.43 1.50
C TYR A 65 7.22 -8.02 2.05
N LYS A 66 8.00 -7.08 1.49
CA LYS A 66 8.04 -5.68 1.91
C LYS A 66 8.17 -4.77 0.69
N SER A 67 7.96 -3.48 0.91
CA SER A 67 8.24 -2.43 -0.06
C SER A 67 8.86 -1.22 0.63
N ASP A 68 9.86 -0.64 -0.02
CA ASP A 68 10.42 0.69 0.21
C ASP A 68 10.22 1.61 -1.02
N SER A 69 9.44 1.15 -2.00
CA SER A 69 9.26 1.81 -3.28
C SER A 69 8.21 2.91 -3.18
N LEU A 70 8.61 4.16 -3.48
CA LEU A 70 7.68 5.28 -3.63
C LEU A 70 6.54 4.95 -4.62
N LEU A 71 6.84 4.18 -5.67
CA LEU A 71 5.84 3.79 -6.67
C LEU A 71 4.78 2.85 -6.09
N SER A 72 5.15 1.96 -5.17
CA SER A 72 4.21 1.10 -4.46
C SER A 72 3.25 1.93 -3.60
N HIS A 73 3.79 2.89 -2.82
CA HIS A 73 2.99 3.80 -2.00
C HIS A 73 2.03 4.63 -2.87
N LEU A 74 2.53 5.25 -3.95
CA LEU A 74 1.70 6.03 -4.88
C LEU A 74 0.60 5.16 -5.50
N LEU A 75 0.91 3.92 -5.90
CA LEU A 75 -0.03 3.03 -6.57
C LEU A 75 -1.21 2.66 -5.65
N VAL A 76 -0.94 2.35 -4.38
CA VAL A 76 -1.99 1.96 -3.42
C VAL A 76 -2.74 3.17 -2.85
N SER A 77 -2.14 4.36 -2.88
CA SER A 77 -2.75 5.62 -2.41
C SER A 77 -3.37 6.48 -3.52
N ALA A 78 -3.39 5.98 -4.76
CA ALA A 78 -3.91 6.72 -5.92
C ALA A 78 -5.38 7.09 -5.73
N ARG A 79 -5.77 8.35 -5.96
CA ARG A 79 -7.09 8.90 -5.59
C ARG A 79 -8.26 8.44 -6.47
N ASN A 80 -7.96 7.84 -7.62
CA ASN A 80 -8.93 7.29 -8.55
C ASN A 80 -8.24 6.35 -9.54
N ASP A 81 -9.04 5.62 -10.33
CA ASP A 81 -8.55 4.66 -11.31
C ASP A 81 -7.66 5.29 -12.39
N LEU A 82 -7.91 6.55 -12.77
CA LEU A 82 -7.08 7.25 -13.75
C LEU A 82 -5.67 7.49 -13.23
N GLN A 83 -5.53 7.93 -11.99
CA GLN A 83 -4.22 8.08 -11.34
C GLN A 83 -3.54 6.73 -11.18
N LYS A 84 -4.27 5.71 -10.72
CA LYS A 84 -3.72 4.36 -10.53
C LYS A 84 -3.21 3.76 -11.84
N ALA A 85 -3.97 3.88 -12.92
CA ALA A 85 -3.56 3.50 -14.27
C ALA A 85 -2.31 4.28 -14.74
N THR A 86 -2.23 5.57 -14.45
CA THR A 86 -1.08 6.43 -14.80
C THR A 86 0.18 5.99 -14.06
N ILE A 87 0.08 5.69 -12.77
CA ILE A 87 1.23 5.19 -11.98
C ILE A 87 1.67 3.82 -12.49
N MET A 88 0.71 2.91 -12.75
CA MET A 88 1.00 1.61 -13.37
C MET A 88 1.67 1.76 -14.74
N ARG A 89 1.25 2.75 -15.55
CA ARG A 89 1.92 3.08 -16.81
C ARG A 89 3.36 3.50 -16.59
N PHE A 90 3.63 4.35 -15.60
CA PHE A 90 5.01 4.72 -15.26
C PHE A 90 5.86 3.53 -14.86
N ILE A 91 5.35 2.64 -13.99
CA ILE A 91 6.03 1.41 -13.60
C ILE A 91 6.31 0.53 -14.83
N LEU A 92 5.27 0.28 -15.64
CA LEU A 92 5.36 -0.56 -16.83
C LEU A 92 6.32 0.01 -17.88
N GLU A 93 6.35 1.33 -18.03
CA GLU A 93 7.26 2.05 -18.92
C GLU A 93 8.72 2.01 -18.45
N GLN A 94 9.00 1.66 -17.18
CA GLN A 94 10.34 1.36 -16.70
C GLN A 94 10.72 -0.13 -16.83
N TYR A 95 9.73 -1.02 -16.83
CA TYR A 95 9.91 -2.47 -16.90
C TYR A 95 10.54 -2.93 -18.21
N LYS A 96 11.77 -3.48 -18.13
CA LYS A 96 12.60 -3.82 -19.30
C LYS A 96 11.95 -4.81 -20.28
N PRO A 97 11.25 -5.88 -19.84
CA PRO A 97 10.50 -6.74 -20.75
C PRO A 97 9.41 -5.99 -21.52
N PHE A 98 8.72 -5.02 -20.91
CA PHE A 98 7.72 -4.23 -21.63
C PHE A 98 8.35 -3.31 -22.67
N LYS A 99 9.48 -2.65 -22.37
CA LYS A 99 10.26 -1.89 -23.37
C LYS A 99 10.62 -2.76 -24.57
N THR A 100 11.14 -3.96 -24.30
CA THR A 100 11.48 -4.93 -25.35
C THR A 100 10.24 -5.33 -26.16
N PHE A 101 9.11 -5.58 -25.50
CA PHE A 101 7.84 -5.90 -26.17
C PHE A 101 7.43 -4.77 -27.12
N LYS A 102 7.47 -3.51 -26.68
CA LYS A 102 7.12 -2.35 -27.52
C LYS A 102 7.99 -2.27 -28.76
N ASP A 103 9.32 -2.41 -28.59
CA ASP A 103 10.25 -2.41 -29.71
C ASP A 103 9.87 -3.52 -30.71
N ARG A 104 9.68 -4.74 -30.22
CA ARG A 104 9.31 -5.88 -31.08
C ARG A 104 7.96 -5.66 -31.77
N TYR A 105 6.97 -5.12 -31.05
CA TYR A 105 5.64 -4.86 -31.58
C TYR A 105 5.65 -3.80 -32.69
N ILE A 106 6.43 -2.73 -32.55
CA ILE A 106 6.60 -1.71 -33.61
C ILE A 106 7.11 -2.34 -34.91
N PHE A 107 8.05 -3.29 -34.81
CA PHE A 107 8.57 -3.98 -36.00
C PHE A 107 7.62 -5.04 -36.56
N THR A 108 6.93 -5.79 -35.71
CA THR A 108 6.13 -6.96 -36.15
C THR A 108 4.69 -6.61 -36.47
N GLN A 109 4.16 -5.52 -35.90
CA GLN A 109 2.74 -5.16 -35.91
C GLN A 109 1.83 -6.34 -35.47
N SER A 110 2.37 -7.22 -34.62
CA SER A 110 1.72 -8.44 -34.17
C SER A 110 2.12 -8.74 -32.74
N ILE A 111 1.14 -8.67 -31.84
CA ILE A 111 1.31 -8.96 -30.40
C ILE A 111 1.83 -10.39 -30.21
N ASP A 112 1.29 -11.36 -30.95
CA ASP A 112 1.71 -12.76 -30.88
C ASP A 112 3.18 -12.94 -31.28
N LEU A 113 3.63 -12.31 -32.38
CA LEU A 113 5.04 -12.39 -32.78
C LEU A 113 5.95 -11.65 -31.81
N ALA A 114 5.53 -10.48 -31.33
CA ALA A 114 6.28 -9.70 -30.34
C ALA A 114 6.47 -10.48 -29.04
N CYS A 115 5.43 -11.14 -28.52
CA CYS A 115 5.52 -11.96 -27.30
C CYS A 115 6.38 -13.21 -27.48
N LYS A 116 6.31 -13.88 -28.64
CA LYS A 116 7.20 -15.02 -28.95
C LYS A 116 8.67 -14.60 -28.98
N GLN A 117 8.95 -13.45 -29.58
CA GLN A 117 10.31 -12.89 -29.65
C GLN A 117 10.79 -12.41 -28.28
N LEU A 118 9.92 -11.76 -27.50
CA LEU A 118 10.20 -11.36 -26.12
C LEU A 118 10.62 -12.57 -25.28
N LYS A 119 9.81 -13.64 -25.32
CA LYS A 119 10.10 -14.89 -24.61
C LYS A 119 11.50 -15.42 -24.97
N ALA A 120 11.83 -15.46 -26.26
CA ALA A 120 13.12 -15.95 -26.73
C ALA A 120 14.29 -15.05 -26.31
N LEU A 121 14.12 -13.72 -26.38
CA LEU A 121 15.17 -12.74 -26.05
C LEU A 121 15.51 -12.71 -24.57
N HIS A 122 14.51 -12.90 -23.69
CA HIS A 122 14.71 -12.91 -22.23
C HIS A 122 14.87 -14.32 -21.65
N GLY A 123 14.81 -15.37 -22.48
CA GLY A 123 14.94 -16.76 -22.01
C GLY A 123 13.85 -17.18 -21.04
N MET A 124 12.62 -16.69 -21.23
CA MET A 124 11.49 -16.96 -20.33
C MET A 124 10.96 -18.38 -20.49
N THR A 125 10.54 -19.00 -19.40
CA THR A 125 9.99 -20.37 -19.40
C THR A 125 8.49 -20.40 -19.68
N THR A 126 7.77 -19.37 -19.26
CA THR A 126 6.32 -19.22 -19.38
C THR A 126 5.86 -19.25 -20.83
N THR A 127 4.63 -19.72 -21.07
CA THR A 127 4.11 -19.81 -22.43
C THR A 127 3.92 -18.43 -23.03
N TYR A 128 4.11 -18.28 -24.34
CA TYR A 128 3.92 -16.98 -25.00
C TYR A 128 2.47 -16.47 -24.88
N ARG A 129 1.49 -17.36 -24.65
CA ARG A 129 0.08 -17.00 -24.47
C ARG A 129 -0.13 -16.33 -23.12
N ASP A 130 0.47 -16.86 -22.06
CA ASP A 130 0.39 -16.26 -20.73
C ASP A 130 1.12 -14.92 -20.70
N ILE A 131 2.31 -14.85 -21.31
CA ILE A 131 3.05 -13.59 -21.51
C ILE A 131 2.18 -12.56 -22.23
N LYS A 132 1.52 -12.96 -23.33
CA LYS A 132 0.62 -12.09 -24.08
C LYS A 132 -0.54 -11.62 -23.22
N ASN A 133 -1.19 -12.52 -22.49
CA ASN A 133 -2.36 -12.20 -21.67
C ASN A 133 -2.00 -11.20 -20.58
N THR A 134 -0.89 -11.43 -19.87
CA THR A 134 -0.44 -10.54 -18.79
C THR A 134 0.06 -9.19 -19.31
N ILE A 135 0.89 -9.14 -20.37
CA ILE A 135 1.28 -7.86 -20.97
C ILE A 135 0.05 -7.07 -21.43
N THR A 136 -0.88 -7.72 -22.14
CA THR A 136 -2.07 -7.04 -22.66
C THR A 136 -2.96 -6.55 -21.52
N ASN A 137 -3.16 -7.34 -20.47
CA ASN A 137 -3.95 -6.95 -19.32
C ASN A 137 -3.32 -5.73 -18.63
N ILE A 138 -2.03 -5.80 -18.27
CA ILE A 138 -1.36 -4.69 -17.56
C ILE A 138 -1.27 -3.44 -18.42
N ALA A 139 -0.92 -3.58 -19.71
CA ALA A 139 -0.80 -2.43 -20.61
C ALA A 139 -2.15 -1.75 -20.90
N THR A 140 -3.23 -2.52 -20.95
CA THR A 140 -4.59 -1.97 -21.13
C THR A 140 -5.06 -1.28 -19.85
N TYR A 141 -4.86 -1.90 -18.69
CA TYR A 141 -5.11 -1.30 -17.38
C TYR A 141 -4.39 0.04 -17.24
N ALA A 142 -3.10 0.05 -17.57
CA ALA A 142 -2.25 1.23 -17.52
C ALA A 142 -2.57 2.28 -18.60
N LYS A 143 -3.48 2.00 -19.54
CA LYS A 143 -3.71 2.80 -20.75
C LYS A 143 -2.43 3.03 -21.56
N ALA A 144 -1.45 2.15 -21.45
CA ALA A 144 -0.27 2.11 -22.32
C ALA A 144 -0.62 1.48 -23.69
N MET A 145 -1.69 0.68 -23.72
CA MET A 145 -2.30 0.14 -24.92
C MET A 145 -3.81 0.39 -24.90
N ILE A 146 -4.41 0.59 -26.07
CA ILE A 146 -5.84 0.82 -26.27
C ILE A 146 -6.38 -0.28 -27.18
N SER A 147 -7.56 -0.81 -26.86
CA SER A 147 -8.27 -1.75 -27.73
C SER A 147 -8.81 -1.02 -28.96
N ASP A 148 -8.47 -1.53 -30.15
CA ASP A 148 -8.98 -1.06 -31.45
C ASP A 148 -10.15 -1.95 -31.94
N GLY A 149 -10.71 -2.77 -31.05
CA GLY A 149 -11.74 -3.75 -31.38
C GLY A 149 -11.16 -5.05 -31.97
N ALA A 150 -12.02 -6.08 -32.10
CA ALA A 150 -11.66 -7.39 -32.65
C ALA A 150 -10.37 -8.03 -32.06
N ASN A 151 -10.10 -7.82 -30.77
CA ASN A 151 -8.88 -8.29 -30.08
C ASN A 151 -7.57 -7.69 -30.62
N GLN A 152 -7.66 -6.56 -31.32
CA GLN A 152 -6.51 -5.75 -31.71
C GLN A 152 -6.27 -4.67 -30.68
N PHE A 153 -4.99 -4.37 -30.45
CA PHE A 153 -4.56 -3.33 -29.55
C PHE A 153 -3.48 -2.51 -30.22
N VAL A 154 -3.48 -1.21 -29.96
CA VAL A 154 -2.48 -0.25 -30.42
C VAL A 154 -1.78 0.37 -29.22
N LEU A 155 -0.53 0.82 -29.41
CA LEU A 155 0.17 1.59 -28.39
C LEU A 155 -0.50 2.97 -28.22
N ASN A 156 -0.60 3.42 -26.98
CA ASN A 156 -1.10 4.76 -26.69
C ASN A 156 0.05 5.77 -26.74
N ASP A 157 0.07 6.64 -27.74
CA ASP A 157 1.10 7.67 -27.92
C ASP A 157 0.81 8.98 -27.16
N ASP A 158 -0.28 9.04 -26.38
CA ASP A 158 -0.57 10.20 -25.52
C ASP A 158 0.38 10.24 -24.31
N GLN A 159 1.57 10.81 -24.53
CA GLN A 159 2.58 11.05 -23.50
C GLN A 159 2.32 12.34 -22.70
N VAL A 160 1.66 13.33 -23.31
CA VAL A 160 1.44 14.64 -22.67
C VAL A 160 0.46 14.50 -21.52
N THR A 161 -0.74 13.98 -21.77
CA THR A 161 -1.76 13.78 -20.74
C THR A 161 -1.24 12.86 -19.63
N TYR A 162 -0.48 11.84 -20.02
CA TYR A 162 0.15 10.91 -19.09
C TYR A 162 1.12 11.60 -18.10
N LEU A 163 2.02 12.45 -18.60
CA LEU A 163 2.96 13.19 -17.75
C LEU A 163 2.26 14.25 -16.90
N GLU A 164 1.21 14.89 -17.43
CA GLU A 164 0.41 15.86 -16.68
C GLU A 164 -0.32 15.20 -15.49
N ILE A 165 -0.92 14.03 -15.68
CA ILE A 165 -1.56 13.29 -14.58
C ILE A 165 -0.52 12.85 -13.55
N LEU A 166 0.65 12.39 -13.99
CA LEU A 166 1.73 11.99 -13.09
C LEU A 166 2.23 13.17 -12.23
N ASP A 167 2.38 14.37 -12.82
CA ASP A 167 2.72 15.59 -12.09
C ASP A 167 1.66 15.94 -11.03
N VAL A 168 0.38 15.81 -11.36
CA VAL A 168 -0.72 16.01 -10.39
C VAL A 168 -0.67 14.98 -9.26
N VAL A 169 -0.39 13.71 -9.55
CA VAL A 169 -0.23 12.65 -8.54
C VAL A 169 0.90 13.00 -7.57
N LEU A 170 2.07 13.36 -8.09
CA LEU A 170 3.24 13.68 -7.28
C LEU A 170 3.01 14.92 -6.41
N LYS A 171 2.42 15.99 -6.97
CA LYS A 171 2.04 17.19 -6.22
C LYS A 171 1.02 16.89 -5.13
N SER A 172 0.05 16.03 -5.42
CA SER A 172 -0.97 15.63 -4.45
C SER A 172 -0.35 14.90 -3.26
N LYS A 173 0.52 13.91 -3.51
CA LYS A 173 1.24 13.21 -2.44
C LYS A 173 2.12 14.15 -1.62
N ALA A 174 2.89 15.02 -2.29
CA ALA A 174 3.72 16.00 -1.59
C ALA A 174 2.91 16.96 -0.71
N ASN A 175 1.71 17.36 -1.15
CA ASN A 175 0.81 18.19 -0.35
C ASN A 175 0.27 17.43 0.87
N ASP A 176 -0.11 16.16 0.71
CA ASP A 176 -0.59 15.32 1.81
C ASP A 176 0.53 15.11 2.86
N ASP A 177 1.75 14.80 2.41
CA ASP A 177 2.93 14.64 3.26
C ASP A 177 3.26 15.92 4.04
N ASN A 178 3.22 17.06 3.36
CA ASN A 178 3.46 18.38 3.96
C ASN A 178 2.37 18.74 4.98
N ALA A 179 1.11 18.41 4.69
CA ALA A 179 0.00 18.64 5.62
C ALA A 179 0.16 17.80 6.90
N LEU A 180 0.47 16.51 6.76
CA LEU A 180 0.74 15.63 7.90
C LEU A 180 1.95 16.10 8.70
N LYS A 181 3.05 16.46 8.03
CA LYS A 181 4.26 16.99 8.69
C LYS A 181 3.97 18.28 9.45
N THR A 182 3.16 19.17 8.87
CA THR A 182 2.72 20.41 9.52
C THR A 182 1.85 20.11 10.74
N LEU A 183 0.93 19.15 10.63
CA LEU A 183 0.07 18.73 11.73
C LEU A 183 0.89 18.20 12.92
N LEU A 184 1.82 17.28 12.66
CA LEU A 184 2.73 16.70 13.67
C LEU A 184 3.64 17.77 14.28
N GLY A 185 4.18 18.66 13.45
CA GLY A 185 5.23 19.60 13.82
C GLY A 185 6.62 18.96 13.74
N GLU A 186 7.64 19.79 13.57
CA GLU A 186 9.00 19.36 13.26
C GLU A 186 9.62 18.42 14.32
N SER A 187 9.42 18.73 15.61
CA SER A 187 9.97 17.91 16.70
C SER A 187 9.38 16.50 16.74
N VAL A 188 8.07 16.37 16.49
CA VAL A 188 7.38 15.08 16.48
C VAL A 188 7.74 14.30 15.23
N TYR A 189 7.73 14.96 14.07
CA TYR A 189 8.14 14.36 12.79
C TYR A 189 9.56 13.78 12.84
N ASN A 190 10.50 14.49 13.47
CA ASN A 190 11.89 14.01 13.60
C ASN A 190 12.05 12.91 14.66
N TYR A 191 11.08 12.74 15.54
CA TYR A 191 11.13 11.73 16.61
C TYR A 191 10.56 10.38 16.15
N ILE A 192 9.44 10.37 15.43
CA ILE A 192 8.76 9.14 15.04
C ILE A 192 9.53 8.36 13.97
N ASP A 193 9.42 7.02 14.00
CA ASP A 193 10.00 6.15 12.98
C ASP A 193 9.41 6.46 11.59
N ALA A 194 10.29 6.78 10.64
CA ALA A 194 9.90 7.22 9.30
C ALA A 194 9.15 6.12 8.52
N ASP A 195 9.58 4.87 8.65
CA ASP A 195 9.11 3.76 7.84
C ASP A 195 7.91 3.05 8.48
N LYS A 196 7.93 2.90 9.81
CA LYS A 196 6.91 2.13 10.55
C LYS A 196 5.76 2.97 11.08
N VAL A 197 5.97 4.28 11.25
CA VAL A 197 4.96 5.20 11.81
C VAL A 197 4.57 6.25 10.78
N TYR A 198 5.52 7.03 10.27
CA TYR A 198 5.18 8.15 9.39
C TYR A 198 4.64 7.69 8.04
N MET A 199 5.33 6.77 7.35
CA MET A 199 4.91 6.34 6.00
C MET A 199 3.50 5.73 5.97
N PRO A 200 3.13 4.77 6.85
CA PRO A 200 1.79 4.20 6.82
C PRO A 200 0.71 5.22 7.20
N LEU A 201 1.03 6.16 8.11
CA LEU A 201 0.11 7.25 8.45
C LEU A 201 -0.08 8.24 7.30
N SER A 202 0.99 8.55 6.56
CA SER A 202 0.95 9.36 5.36
C SER A 202 0.09 8.70 4.27
N ASP A 203 0.25 7.39 4.06
CA ASP A 203 -0.58 6.67 3.09
C ASP A 203 -2.06 6.67 3.48
N ALA A 204 -2.36 6.51 4.77
CA ALA A 204 -3.73 6.65 5.26
C ALA A 204 -4.28 8.06 4.98
N PHE A 205 -3.46 9.11 5.18
CA PHE A 205 -3.82 10.50 4.87
C PHE A 205 -4.16 10.69 3.39
N SER A 206 -3.34 10.16 2.48
CA SER A 206 -3.61 10.23 1.04
C SER A 206 -4.86 9.44 0.66
N LYS A 207 -5.10 8.28 1.29
CA LYS A 207 -6.28 7.43 1.06
C LYS A 207 -7.59 8.10 1.48
N VAL A 208 -7.60 9.05 2.42
CA VAL A 208 -8.82 9.84 2.76
C VAL A 208 -9.36 10.62 1.56
N GLN A 209 -8.48 11.04 0.65
CA GLN A 209 -8.83 11.78 -0.56
C GLN A 209 -9.20 10.87 -1.74
N ASN A 210 -9.17 9.55 -1.54
CA ASN A 210 -9.49 8.56 -2.56
C ASN A 210 -10.94 8.11 -2.42
N GLU A 211 -11.75 8.37 -3.45
CA GLU A 211 -13.17 7.97 -3.48
C GLU A 211 -13.38 6.46 -3.51
N LEU A 212 -12.34 5.70 -3.88
CA LEU A 212 -12.40 4.25 -4.04
C LEU A 212 -11.86 3.49 -2.82
N THR A 213 -11.30 4.18 -1.82
CA THR A 213 -10.74 3.48 -0.67
C THR A 213 -11.82 3.11 0.34
N GLU A 214 -11.90 1.83 0.68
CA GLU A 214 -12.74 1.36 1.76
C GLU A 214 -12.34 1.96 3.11
N ALA A 215 -13.34 2.31 3.93
CA ALA A 215 -13.14 2.86 5.27
C ALA A 215 -12.16 2.01 6.10
N LYS A 216 -12.28 0.68 6.02
CA LYS A 216 -11.41 -0.27 6.73
C LYS A 216 -9.95 -0.10 6.38
N THR A 217 -9.61 0.16 5.12
CA THR A 217 -8.23 0.34 4.68
C THR A 217 -7.59 1.59 5.28
N ILE A 218 -8.34 2.69 5.41
CA ILE A 218 -7.84 3.93 6.05
C ILE A 218 -7.55 3.69 7.54
N ILE A 219 -8.46 2.98 8.23
CA ILE A 219 -8.29 2.57 9.63
C ILE A 219 -7.12 1.58 9.78
N LEU A 220 -6.94 0.68 8.81
CA LEU A 220 -5.87 -0.30 8.80
C LEU A 220 -4.50 0.39 8.82
N TYR A 221 -4.22 1.24 7.84
CA TYR A 221 -2.93 1.92 7.75
C TYR A 221 -2.66 2.84 8.94
N SER A 222 -3.66 3.62 9.37
CA SER A 222 -3.53 4.50 10.54
C SER A 222 -3.33 3.74 11.84
N GLY A 223 -4.05 2.64 12.04
CA GLY A 223 -3.93 1.80 13.23
C GLY A 223 -2.59 1.06 13.27
N ASN A 224 -2.06 0.66 12.11
CA ASN A 224 -0.71 0.07 12.02
C ASN A 224 0.36 1.07 12.44
N ALA A 225 0.31 2.29 11.90
CA ALA A 225 1.20 3.37 12.29
C ALA A 225 1.14 3.64 13.80
N PHE A 226 -0.07 3.70 14.36
CA PHE A 226 -0.24 3.96 15.79
C PHE A 226 0.28 2.81 16.67
N GLU A 227 0.07 1.57 16.24
CA GLU A 227 0.58 0.42 16.97
C GLU A 227 2.12 0.34 16.93
N SER A 228 2.74 0.67 15.80
CA SER A 228 4.19 0.84 15.67
C SER A 228 4.72 1.96 16.55
N PHE A 229 3.98 3.07 16.66
CA PHE A 229 4.34 4.17 17.56
C PHE A 229 4.32 3.74 19.03
N LEU A 230 3.32 2.95 19.45
CA LEU A 230 3.31 2.39 20.81
C LEU A 230 4.50 1.45 21.05
N GLN A 231 4.93 0.69 20.03
CA GLN A 231 6.15 -0.11 20.12
C GLN A 231 7.39 0.76 20.31
N GLN A 232 7.53 1.83 19.51
CA GLN A 232 8.63 2.79 19.64
C GLN A 232 8.69 3.40 21.05
N ILE A 233 7.55 3.82 21.61
CA ILE A 233 7.47 4.36 22.98
C ILE A 233 7.90 3.32 24.01
N ALA A 234 7.54 2.05 23.82
CA ALA A 234 7.92 0.97 24.72
C ALA A 234 9.42 0.72 24.69
N ASP A 235 10.02 0.70 23.50
CA ASP A 235 11.45 0.51 23.28
C ASP A 235 12.25 1.64 23.96
N ASP A 236 11.83 2.91 23.79
CA ASP A 236 12.45 4.08 24.44
C ASP A 236 12.42 4.03 25.97
N HIS A 237 11.42 3.34 26.54
CA HIS A 237 11.24 3.22 27.99
C HIS A 237 11.62 1.83 28.53
N ASN A 238 12.22 0.97 27.71
CA ASN A 238 12.59 -0.41 28.05
C ASN A 238 11.40 -1.23 28.61
N VAL A 239 10.19 -1.02 28.09
CA VAL A 239 8.98 -1.77 28.45
C VAL A 239 8.78 -2.91 27.46
N SER A 240 8.74 -4.15 27.94
CA SER A 240 8.46 -5.30 27.07
C SER A 240 6.98 -5.38 26.69
N LEU A 241 6.72 -5.45 25.38
CA LEU A 241 5.40 -5.70 24.81
C LEU A 241 5.22 -7.13 24.27
N VAL A 242 6.11 -8.05 24.64
CA VAL A 242 6.03 -9.45 24.20
C VAL A 242 4.67 -10.05 24.61
N GLY A 243 3.98 -10.65 23.63
CA GLY A 243 2.65 -11.25 23.81
C GLY A 243 1.51 -10.23 23.96
N LYS A 244 1.73 -8.95 23.64
CA LYS A 244 0.70 -7.91 23.60
C LYS A 244 0.31 -7.63 22.15
N ASN A 245 -0.93 -7.98 21.81
CA ASN A 245 -1.45 -7.85 20.47
C ASN A 245 -2.42 -6.66 20.40
N GLY A 246 -2.18 -5.74 19.46
CA GLY A 246 -3.07 -4.62 19.20
C GLY A 246 -2.90 -3.43 20.16
N ILE A 247 -3.56 -2.34 19.78
CA ILE A 247 -3.40 -1.01 20.38
C ILE A 247 -3.76 -0.98 21.87
N LEU A 248 -4.89 -1.58 22.26
CA LEU A 248 -5.40 -1.52 23.64
C LEU A 248 -4.50 -2.27 24.63
N GLN A 249 -3.99 -3.45 24.24
CA GLN A 249 -3.12 -4.25 25.11
C GLN A 249 -1.75 -3.57 25.31
N LYS A 250 -1.20 -2.96 24.25
CA LYS A 250 0.04 -2.19 24.32
C LYS A 250 -0.14 -0.93 25.20
N SER A 251 -1.23 -0.18 25.00
CA SER A 251 -1.59 0.99 25.82
C SER A 251 -1.70 0.68 27.30
N SER A 252 -2.36 -0.44 27.65
CA SER A 252 -2.50 -0.89 29.04
C SER A 252 -1.14 -1.20 29.69
N THR A 253 -0.26 -1.88 28.95
CA THR A 253 1.09 -2.23 29.40
C THR A 253 1.96 -0.99 29.61
N LEU A 254 1.76 0.05 28.79
CA LEU A 254 2.44 1.34 28.89
C LEU A 254 1.85 2.29 29.97
N GLY A 255 1.04 1.78 30.89
CA GLY A 255 0.34 2.60 31.90
C GLY A 255 1.23 3.42 32.84
N SER A 256 2.51 3.06 32.99
CA SER A 256 3.52 3.82 33.75
C SER A 256 4.17 4.94 32.93
N VAL A 257 4.14 4.83 31.59
CA VAL A 257 4.75 5.78 30.65
C VAL A 257 3.71 6.80 30.19
N LEU A 258 2.53 6.31 29.82
CA LEU A 258 1.44 7.10 29.24
C LEU A 258 0.50 7.65 30.32
N SER A 259 0.12 8.91 30.17
CA SER A 259 -0.83 9.55 31.08
C SER A 259 -2.20 8.88 31.00
N LYS A 260 -2.99 8.96 32.08
CA LYS A 260 -4.37 8.45 32.08
C LYS A 260 -5.23 9.10 31.00
N LYS A 261 -5.01 10.40 30.72
CA LYS A 261 -5.73 11.13 29.66
C LYS A 261 -5.35 10.62 28.26
N HIS A 262 -4.05 10.44 27.99
CA HIS A 262 -3.57 9.88 26.73
C HIS A 262 -4.10 8.46 26.51
N ARG A 263 -4.11 7.62 27.55
CA ARG A 263 -4.70 6.27 27.45
C ARG A 263 -6.19 6.30 27.09
N GLY A 264 -6.97 7.22 27.64
CA GLY A 264 -8.37 7.39 27.24
C GLY A 264 -8.56 7.80 25.77
N MET A 265 -7.64 8.59 25.21
CA MET A 265 -7.66 8.90 23.76
C MET A 265 -7.25 7.69 22.91
N ILE A 266 -6.29 6.91 23.40
CA ILE A 266 -5.88 5.65 22.77
C ILE A 266 -7.02 4.64 22.75
N ASP A 267 -7.86 4.62 23.79
CA ASP A 267 -9.02 3.73 23.85
C ASP A 267 -9.94 3.98 22.65
N TYR A 268 -10.24 5.25 22.30
CA TYR A 268 -11.01 5.57 21.10
C TYR A 268 -10.36 5.00 19.82
N ILE A 269 -9.06 5.25 19.64
CA ILE A 269 -8.30 4.76 18.47
C ILE A 269 -8.40 3.23 18.38
N GLY A 270 -8.20 2.53 19.51
CA GLY A 270 -8.24 1.08 19.58
C GLY A 270 -9.64 0.49 19.34
N GLN A 271 -10.70 1.15 19.82
CA GLN A 271 -12.07 0.68 19.60
C GLN A 271 -12.48 0.79 18.13
N VAL A 272 -12.20 1.90 17.47
CA VAL A 272 -12.45 2.05 16.02
C VAL A 272 -11.65 1.03 15.22
N ARG A 273 -10.40 0.76 15.62
CA ARG A 273 -9.57 -0.26 14.98
C ARG A 273 -10.16 -1.67 15.10
N ASN A 274 -10.60 -2.06 16.30
CA ASN A 274 -11.22 -3.36 16.53
C ASN A 274 -12.52 -3.54 15.73
N ALA A 275 -13.33 -2.47 15.63
CA ALA A 275 -14.54 -2.47 14.81
C ALA A 275 -14.23 -2.72 13.33
N ALA A 276 -13.13 -2.16 12.81
CA ALA A 276 -12.71 -2.39 11.43
C ALA A 276 -12.20 -3.82 11.16
N ASP A 277 -11.41 -4.39 12.07
CA ASP A 277 -10.71 -5.67 11.87
C ASP A 277 -11.59 -6.90 12.19
N HIS A 278 -12.34 -6.86 13.30
CA HIS A 278 -12.98 -8.06 13.84
C HIS A 278 -14.49 -7.95 13.94
N GLY A 279 -15.03 -6.72 14.04
CA GLY A 279 -16.43 -6.35 13.85
C GLY A 279 -17.47 -7.01 14.77
N ALA A 280 -17.48 -8.34 14.88
CA ALA A 280 -18.38 -9.13 15.70
C ALA A 280 -18.21 -8.81 17.19
N ASP A 281 -19.26 -8.22 17.76
CA ASP A 281 -19.31 -7.82 19.15
C ASP A 281 -20.30 -8.71 19.92
N VAL A 282 -19.79 -9.42 20.92
CA VAL A 282 -20.58 -10.33 21.76
C VAL A 282 -21.62 -9.59 22.59
N ASP A 283 -21.33 -8.34 22.98
CA ASP A 283 -22.23 -7.51 23.77
C ASP A 283 -23.39 -6.97 22.92
N GLU A 284 -23.20 -6.91 21.59
CA GLU A 284 -24.24 -6.58 20.60
C GLU A 284 -24.88 -7.81 19.95
N GLY A 285 -24.77 -8.98 20.61
CA GLY A 285 -25.39 -10.23 20.14
C GLY A 285 -24.70 -10.83 18.92
N GLY A 286 -23.40 -10.60 18.75
CA GLY A 286 -22.59 -11.11 17.63
C GLY A 286 -22.71 -10.28 16.35
N LYS A 287 -23.32 -9.09 16.40
CA LYS A 287 -23.40 -8.19 15.26
C LYS A 287 -22.03 -7.63 14.91
N ILE A 288 -21.84 -7.39 13.61
CA ILE A 288 -20.61 -6.82 13.07
C ILE A 288 -20.74 -5.29 13.06
N TRP A 289 -19.85 -4.60 13.76
CA TRP A 289 -19.70 -3.16 13.66
C TRP A 289 -19.17 -2.76 12.29
N GLU A 290 -19.72 -1.68 11.75
CA GLU A 290 -19.22 -1.01 10.56
C GLU A 290 -18.65 0.36 10.95
N VAL A 291 -17.57 0.76 10.28
CA VAL A 291 -16.97 2.09 10.46
C VAL A 291 -17.58 3.03 9.43
N SER A 292 -18.16 4.14 9.90
CA SER A 292 -18.72 5.16 9.01
C SER A 292 -17.63 5.85 8.18
N GLU A 293 -17.98 6.35 7.00
CA GLU A 293 -17.04 7.10 6.16
C GLU A 293 -16.47 8.31 6.89
N GLU A 294 -17.30 9.06 7.62
CA GLU A 294 -16.86 10.24 8.37
C GLU A 294 -15.81 9.87 9.40
N THR A 295 -16.01 8.76 10.11
CA THR A 295 -15.05 8.24 11.10
C THR A 295 -13.73 7.91 10.40
N ALA A 296 -13.77 7.18 9.29
CA ALA A 296 -12.57 6.83 8.53
C ALA A 296 -11.82 8.06 8.01
N ARG A 297 -12.53 9.09 7.53
CA ARG A 297 -11.93 10.33 7.01
C ARG A 297 -11.19 11.12 8.10
N VAL A 298 -11.71 11.17 9.33
CA VAL A 298 -11.05 11.91 10.43
C VAL A 298 -10.02 11.09 11.19
N TYR A 299 -10.08 9.76 11.12
CA TYR A 299 -9.27 8.86 11.93
C TYR A 299 -7.75 9.07 11.80
N PRO A 300 -7.15 9.23 10.60
CA PRO A 300 -5.72 9.51 10.49
C PRO A 300 -5.31 10.80 11.20
N THR A 301 -6.17 11.83 11.15
CA THR A 301 -5.93 13.12 11.83
C THR A 301 -5.96 12.96 13.36
N ILE A 302 -6.90 12.16 13.88
CA ILE A 302 -6.97 11.84 15.30
C ILE A 302 -5.71 11.09 15.73
N VAL A 303 -5.30 10.06 14.98
CA VAL A 303 -4.07 9.30 15.23
C VAL A 303 -2.84 10.22 15.27
N ALA A 304 -2.65 11.07 14.26
CA ALA A 304 -1.55 12.03 14.20
C ALA A 304 -1.54 13.00 15.39
N THR A 305 -2.71 13.48 15.80
CA THR A 305 -2.86 14.40 16.94
C THR A 305 -2.49 13.72 18.26
N VAL A 306 -2.97 12.49 18.48
CA VAL A 306 -2.64 11.74 19.70
C VAL A 306 -1.16 11.37 19.77
N ILE A 307 -0.53 11.01 18.64
CA ILE A 307 0.93 10.83 18.55
C ILE A 307 1.64 12.11 18.99
N LYS A 308 1.28 13.25 18.38
CA LYS A 308 1.87 14.55 18.69
C LYS A 308 1.75 14.89 20.18
N ASP A 309 0.56 14.74 20.76
CA ASP A 309 0.31 15.11 22.15
C ASP A 309 1.06 14.23 23.15
N ILE A 310 1.26 12.94 22.83
CA ILE A 310 2.08 12.02 23.63
C ILE A 310 3.54 12.45 23.58
N VAL A 311 4.07 12.78 22.39
CA VAL A 311 5.48 13.19 22.23
C VAL A 311 5.73 14.55 22.91
N LEU A 312 4.84 15.53 22.73
CA LEU A 312 4.99 16.85 23.34
C LEU A 312 4.92 16.81 24.88
N ARG A 313 4.21 15.84 25.45
CA ARG A 313 4.22 15.61 26.91
C ARG A 313 5.61 15.28 27.43
N ALA A 314 6.40 14.51 26.69
CA ALA A 314 7.79 14.20 27.09
C ALA A 314 8.64 15.47 27.21
N ASN A 315 8.28 16.51 26.46
CA ASN A 315 8.93 17.84 26.48
C ASN A 315 8.29 18.81 27.49
N GLY A 316 7.37 18.34 28.34
CA GLY A 316 6.73 19.14 29.40
C GLY A 316 5.45 19.87 29.00
N THR A 317 5.01 19.77 27.73
CA THR A 317 3.78 20.42 27.26
C THR A 317 2.62 19.44 27.22
N ILE A 318 1.51 19.76 27.89
CA ILE A 318 0.37 18.85 28.05
C ILE A 318 -0.78 19.29 27.13
N TYR A 319 -1.13 18.43 26.17
CA TYR A 319 -2.26 18.61 25.24
C TYR A 319 -3.24 17.42 25.32
N VAL A 320 -4.46 17.66 24.85
CA VAL A 320 -5.60 16.73 24.69
C VAL A 320 -6.32 17.08 23.40
#